data_AF-A0A348WIV1-F1
#
_entry.id   AF-A0A348WIV1-F1
#
_cell.length_a   1.000
_cell.length_b   1.000
_cell.length_c   1.000
_cell.angle_alpha   90.00
_cell.angle_beta   90.00
_cell.angle_gamma   90.00
#
_symmetry.space_group_name_H-M   'P 1'
#
loop_
_entity.id
_entity.type
_entity.pdbx_description
1 polymer ?
#
loop_
_entity_poly.entity_id
_entity_poly.type
_entity_poly.pdbx_seq_one_letter_code
_entity_poly.pdbx_strand_id
1 'polypeptide(L)'
;RGKSEVYLKDQAAMEDYLIEQGTDDAMLRLGTGEEITGRDLVRVVEEARQAKRIIEAFPTHYPRNIVEQATIAGAFSEGRADADLQGVADAVAARLDLIALEYERGWTGRITQDHGIRLTRMLRGVEEVRTL
;
A
#
# COMPACT_ATOMS: atom_id res chain seq x y z
N ARG A 1 22.77 18.88 -11.10
CA ARG A 1 24.15 18.38 -11.30
C ARG A 1 24.36 18.18 -12.80
N GLY A 2 25.48 18.66 -13.35
CA GLY A 2 25.73 18.82 -14.79
C GLY A 2 26.02 17.49 -15.51
N LYS A 3 25.69 17.46 -16.81
CA LYS A 3 25.88 16.40 -17.82
C LYS A 3 26.76 15.21 -17.37
N SER A 4 26.16 14.27 -16.64
CA SER A 4 26.63 12.89 -16.56
C SER A 4 25.67 12.08 -17.40
N GLU A 5 26.05 11.80 -18.65
CA GLU A 5 25.28 10.87 -19.49
C GLU A 5 25.57 9.45 -18.99
N VAL A 6 24.57 8.83 -18.36
CA VAL A 6 24.63 7.43 -17.94
C VAL A 6 23.87 6.60 -18.96
N TYR A 7 24.56 5.69 -19.63
CA TYR A 7 23.92 4.75 -20.54
C TYR A 7 23.28 3.62 -19.74
N LEU A 8 21.95 3.57 -19.78
CA LEU A 8 21.14 2.55 -19.13
C LEU A 8 20.62 1.59 -20.18
N LYS A 9 20.90 0.30 -19.97
CA LYS A 9 20.66 -0.75 -20.98
C LYS A 9 19.21 -1.20 -21.07
N ASP A 10 18.46 -1.10 -19.99
CA ASP A 10 17.08 -1.57 -19.87
C ASP A 10 16.34 -0.80 -18.75
N GLN A 11 15.04 -1.07 -18.63
CA GLN A 11 14.18 -0.44 -17.64
C GLN A 11 14.61 -0.75 -16.20
N ALA A 12 15.12 -1.97 -15.94
CA ALA A 12 15.57 -2.34 -14.61
C ALA A 12 16.80 -1.51 -14.19
N ALA A 13 17.76 -1.35 -15.10
CA ALA A 13 18.93 -0.49 -14.90
C ALA A 13 18.52 0.98 -14.67
N MET A 14 17.47 1.45 -15.36
CA MET A 14 16.93 2.80 -15.12
C MET A 14 16.31 2.95 -13.74
N GLU A 15 15.53 1.96 -13.29
CA GLU A 15 14.95 1.98 -11.94
C GLU A 15 16.02 1.94 -10.85
N ASP A 16 17.03 1.07 -10.99
CA ASP A 16 18.11 0.95 -10.01
C ASP A 16 18.91 2.26 -9.94
N TYR A 17 19.21 2.88 -11.09
CA TYR A 17 19.84 4.19 -11.14
C TYR A 17 19.00 5.29 -10.45
N LEU A 18 17.69 5.30 -10.66
CA LEU A 18 16.80 6.26 -9.99
C LEU A 18 16.74 6.06 -8.48
N ILE A 19 16.82 4.81 -8.00
CA ILE A 19 16.90 4.51 -6.56
C ILE A 19 18.22 5.02 -6.00
N GLU A 20 19.35 4.72 -6.64
CA GLU A 20 20.66 5.20 -6.21
C GLU A 20 20.70 6.73 -6.15
N GLN A 21 20.25 7.42 -7.19
CA GLN A 21 20.24 8.89 -7.22
C GLN A 21 19.24 9.49 -6.23
N GLY A 22 18.10 8.85 -6.01
CA GLY A 22 17.08 9.33 -5.06
C GLY A 22 17.45 9.10 -3.59
N THR A 23 18.38 8.17 -3.33
CA THR A 23 18.84 7.84 -1.98
C THR A 23 20.20 8.44 -1.63
N ASP A 24 20.92 9.01 -2.61
CA ASP A 24 22.17 9.78 -2.40
C ASP A 24 21.92 10.91 -1.39
N ASP A 25 22.65 10.90 -0.28
CA ASP A 25 22.53 11.82 0.86
C ASP A 25 21.11 11.96 1.47
N ALA A 26 20.20 11.00 1.22
CA ALA A 26 18.87 11.00 1.80
C ALA A 26 18.82 10.26 3.15
N MET A 27 17.89 10.67 4.02
CA MET A 27 17.59 9.97 5.27
C MET A 27 16.10 9.75 5.47
N LEU A 28 15.75 8.61 6.06
CA LEU A 28 14.42 8.36 6.60
C LEU A 28 14.50 8.38 8.13
N ARG A 29 13.86 9.36 8.76
CA ARG A 29 13.74 9.43 10.23
C ARG A 29 12.42 8.79 10.67
N LEU A 30 12.51 7.75 11.48
CA LEU A 30 11.36 7.06 12.04
C LEU A 30 10.76 7.82 13.23
N GLY A 31 9.51 7.51 13.60
CA GLY A 31 8.86 8.10 14.77
C GLY A 31 9.57 7.80 16.10
N THR A 32 10.42 6.77 16.13
CA THR A 32 11.29 6.43 17.27
C THR A 32 12.51 7.34 17.40
N GLY A 33 12.80 8.16 16.37
CA GLY A 33 14.02 8.96 16.26
C GLY A 33 15.18 8.24 15.56
N GLU A 34 15.05 6.96 15.24
CA GLU A 34 16.01 6.21 14.43
C GLU A 34 16.13 6.80 13.02
N GLU A 35 17.34 6.84 12.48
CA GLU A 35 17.63 7.33 11.13
C GLU A 35 18.17 6.21 10.25
N ILE A 36 17.46 5.94 9.15
CA ILE A 36 17.85 4.98 8.13
C ILE A 36 18.48 5.75 6.96
N THR A 37 19.72 5.43 6.61
CA THR A 37 20.50 6.12 5.57
C THR A 37 21.28 5.14 4.69
N GLY A 38 21.85 5.63 3.60
CA GLY A 38 22.76 4.88 2.74
C GLY A 38 22.19 3.53 2.29
N ARG A 39 22.96 2.44 2.46
CA ARG A 39 22.57 1.10 2.00
C ARG A 39 21.33 0.54 2.70
N ASP A 40 21.07 0.94 3.93
CA ASP A 40 19.87 0.49 4.64
C ASP A 40 18.62 1.18 4.08
N LEU A 41 18.74 2.47 3.70
CA LEU A 41 17.65 3.17 3.01
C LEU A 41 17.39 2.58 1.63
N VAL A 42 18.44 2.25 0.87
CA VAL A 42 18.32 1.56 -0.43
C VAL A 42 17.53 0.25 -0.28
N ARG A 43 17.85 -0.57 0.72
CA ARG A 43 17.15 -1.83 0.99
C ARG A 43 15.66 -1.61 1.25
N VAL A 44 15.30 -0.61 2.06
CA VAL A 44 13.89 -0.26 2.33
C VAL A 44 13.16 0.14 1.05
N VAL A 45 13.80 0.93 0.18
CA VAL A 45 13.21 1.34 -1.11
C VAL A 45 13.04 0.15 -2.05
N GLU A 46 13.99 -0.78 -2.08
CA GLU A 46 13.90 -2.02 -2.87
C GLU A 46 12.76 -2.92 -2.38
N GLU A 47 12.61 -3.10 -1.07
CA GLU A 47 11.50 -3.85 -0.46
C GLU A 47 10.15 -3.20 -0.80
N ALA A 48 10.06 -1.86 -0.71
CA ALA A 48 8.86 -1.13 -1.10
C ALA A 48 8.54 -1.29 -2.60
N ARG A 49 9.56 -1.30 -3.47
CA ARG A 49 9.41 -1.58 -4.92
C ARG A 49 8.88 -2.99 -5.15
N GLN A 50 9.37 -3.99 -4.41
CA GLN A 50 8.89 -5.36 -4.52
C GLN A 50 7.42 -5.47 -4.05
N ALA A 51 7.08 -4.88 -2.91
CA ALA A 51 5.71 -4.84 -2.41
C ALA A 51 4.76 -4.18 -3.43
N LYS A 52 5.17 -3.05 -4.04
CA LYS A 52 4.41 -2.40 -5.11
C LYS A 52 4.16 -3.37 -6.28
N ARG A 53 5.18 -4.06 -6.79
CA ARG A 53 5.03 -5.01 -7.90
C ARG A 53 4.04 -6.14 -7.57
N ILE A 54 4.04 -6.63 -6.33
CA ILE A 54 3.08 -7.64 -5.87
C ILE A 54 1.65 -7.10 -5.92
N ILE A 55 1.42 -5.89 -5.40
CA ILE A 55 0.09 -5.24 -5.43
C ILE A 55 -0.35 -4.97 -6.88
N GLU A 56 0.57 -4.56 -7.75
CA GLU A 56 0.28 -4.29 -9.16
C GLU A 56 -0.04 -5.54 -9.98
N ALA A 57 0.37 -6.73 -9.53
CA ALA A 57 0.07 -8.01 -10.16
C ALA A 57 -1.35 -8.52 -9.87
N PHE A 58 -2.09 -7.91 -8.93
CA PHE A 58 -3.48 -8.26 -8.69
C PHE A 58 -4.35 -7.94 -9.92
N PRO A 59 -5.41 -8.73 -10.18
CA PRO A 59 -6.35 -8.43 -11.26
C PRO A 59 -6.91 -7.00 -11.14
N THR A 60 -7.06 -6.33 -12.29
CA THR A 60 -7.42 -4.89 -12.36
C THR A 60 -8.79 -4.54 -11.78
N HIS A 61 -9.66 -5.53 -11.57
CA HIS A 61 -10.96 -5.33 -10.94
C HIS A 61 -10.87 -5.19 -9.41
N TYR A 62 -9.73 -5.52 -8.79
CA TYR A 62 -9.42 -5.17 -7.41
C TYR A 62 -8.70 -3.82 -7.37
N PRO A 63 -9.32 -2.74 -6.85
CA PRO A 63 -8.65 -1.45 -6.81
C PRO A 63 -7.43 -1.51 -5.89
N ARG A 64 -6.29 -1.03 -6.40
CA ARG A 64 -4.99 -1.16 -5.73
C ARG A 64 -4.98 -0.59 -4.31
N ASN A 65 -5.61 0.56 -4.10
CA ASN A 65 -5.69 1.20 -2.79
C ASN A 65 -6.45 0.33 -1.78
N ILE A 66 -7.46 -0.44 -2.20
CA ILE A 66 -8.20 -1.35 -1.32
C ILE A 66 -7.32 -2.53 -0.93
N VAL A 67 -6.65 -3.16 -1.90
CA VAL A 67 -5.72 -4.28 -1.66
C VAL A 67 -4.56 -3.84 -0.76
N GLU A 68 -4.00 -2.67 -1.01
CA GLU A 68 -2.93 -2.08 -0.19
C GLU A 68 -3.39 -1.86 1.25
N GLN A 69 -4.53 -1.19 1.47
CA GLN A 69 -5.02 -0.96 2.83
C GLN A 69 -5.45 -2.25 3.53
N ALA A 70 -5.97 -3.23 2.80
CA ALA A 70 -6.24 -4.57 3.32
C ALA A 70 -4.94 -5.27 3.76
N THR A 71 -3.89 -5.16 2.97
CA THR A 71 -2.56 -5.70 3.31
C THR A 71 -2.01 -5.06 4.58
N ILE A 72 -2.10 -3.74 4.71
CA ILE A 72 -1.62 -3.02 5.90
C ILE A 72 -2.45 -3.34 7.14
N ALA A 73 -3.76 -3.60 6.98
CA ALA A 73 -4.62 -4.06 8.06
C ALA A 73 -4.35 -5.52 8.47
N GLY A 74 -3.52 -6.26 7.72
CA GLY A 74 -3.21 -7.66 7.97
C GLY A 74 -4.25 -8.64 7.43
N ALA A 75 -5.11 -8.23 6.48
CA ALA A 75 -6.16 -9.10 5.94
C ALA A 75 -5.63 -10.39 5.29
N PHE A 76 -4.38 -10.36 4.81
CA PHE A 76 -3.71 -11.51 4.20
C PHE A 76 -2.72 -12.21 5.15
N SER A 77 -2.70 -11.85 6.43
CA SER A 77 -1.90 -12.54 7.44
C SER A 77 -2.54 -13.88 7.80
N GLU A 78 -1.72 -14.94 7.83
CA GLU A 78 -2.17 -16.30 8.15
C GLU A 78 -2.93 -16.34 9.49
N GLY A 79 -4.10 -16.98 9.48
CA GLY A 79 -4.97 -17.16 10.66
C GLY A 79 -5.72 -15.91 11.13
N ARG A 80 -5.44 -14.71 10.60
CA ARG A 80 -6.09 -13.49 11.08
C ARG A 80 -7.55 -13.39 10.65
N ALA A 81 -7.83 -13.69 9.38
CA ALA A 81 -9.18 -13.74 8.84
C ALA A 81 -10.00 -14.85 9.50
N ASP A 82 -9.40 -16.02 9.75
CA ASP A 82 -10.08 -17.15 10.42
C ASP A 82 -10.45 -16.84 11.87
N ALA A 83 -9.61 -16.06 12.56
CA ALA A 83 -9.83 -15.69 13.95
C ALA A 83 -10.91 -14.61 14.13
N ASP A 84 -10.88 -13.56 13.29
CA ASP A 84 -11.83 -12.44 13.37
C ASP A 84 -11.97 -11.70 12.03
N LEU A 85 -12.72 -12.29 11.09
CA LEU A 85 -12.95 -11.70 9.77
C LEU A 85 -13.66 -10.33 9.85
N GLN A 86 -14.57 -10.15 10.81
CA GLN A 86 -15.27 -8.87 10.97
C GLN A 86 -14.33 -7.79 11.50
N GLY A 87 -13.48 -8.10 12.48
CA GLY A 87 -12.45 -7.18 12.95
C GLY A 87 -11.42 -6.82 11.88
N VAL A 88 -11.10 -7.76 10.97
CA VAL A 88 -10.33 -7.44 9.76
C VAL A 88 -11.09 -6.44 8.88
N ALA A 89 -12.37 -6.70 8.57
CA ALA A 89 -13.18 -5.80 7.75
C ALA A 89 -13.25 -4.38 8.34
N ASP A 90 -13.43 -4.26 9.65
CA ASP A 90 -13.46 -2.98 10.37
C ASP A 90 -12.10 -2.27 10.32
N ALA A 91 -11.00 -3.02 10.48
CA ALA A 91 -9.66 -2.47 10.38
C ALA A 91 -9.35 -1.94 8.96
N VAL A 92 -9.78 -2.65 7.90
CA VAL A 92 -9.62 -2.18 6.51
C VAL A 92 -10.43 -0.91 6.29
N ALA A 93 -11.68 -0.86 6.75
CA ALA A 93 -12.52 0.34 6.64
C ALA A 93 -11.86 1.56 7.34
N ALA A 94 -11.34 1.37 8.56
CA ALA A 94 -10.63 2.42 9.29
C ALA A 94 -9.38 2.91 8.54
N ARG A 95 -8.60 2.00 7.93
CA ARG A 95 -7.44 2.35 7.09
C ARG A 95 -7.84 3.19 5.87
N LEU A 96 -8.96 2.85 5.22
CA LEU A 96 -9.47 3.60 4.08
C LEU A 96 -9.92 5.02 4.48
N ASP A 97 -10.52 5.19 5.65
CA ASP A 97 -10.87 6.51 6.19
C ASP A 97 -9.66 7.39 6.53
N LEU A 98 -8.54 6.79 6.96
CA LEU A 98 -7.30 7.52 7.25
C LEU A 98 -6.68 8.18 6.01
N ILE A 99 -6.86 7.57 4.83
CA ILE A 99 -6.33 8.08 3.55
C ILE A 99 -7.37 8.84 2.73
N ALA A 100 -8.63 8.82 3.15
CA ALA A 100 -9.70 9.56 2.49
C ALA A 100 -9.71 11.03 2.92
N LEU A 101 -10.15 11.89 1.99
CA LEU A 101 -10.50 13.27 2.33
C LEU A 101 -11.65 13.26 3.35
N GLU A 102 -11.71 14.28 4.21
CA GLU A 102 -12.67 14.33 5.33
C GLU A 102 -14.12 14.07 4.90
N TYR A 103 -14.54 14.67 3.80
CA TYR A 103 -15.89 14.53 3.24
C TYR A 103 -16.13 13.25 2.42
N GLU A 104 -15.11 12.40 2.28
CA GLU A 104 -15.17 11.10 1.58
C GLU A 104 -14.99 9.90 2.53
N ARG A 105 -14.85 10.16 3.83
CA ARG A 105 -14.81 9.15 4.89
C ARG A 105 -16.17 8.50 5.10
N GLY A 106 -16.21 7.48 5.96
CA GLY A 106 -17.41 6.72 6.29
C GLY A 106 -17.40 5.34 5.65
N TRP A 107 -16.21 4.77 5.43
CA TRP A 107 -16.09 3.37 5.06
C TRP A 107 -16.62 2.48 6.19
N THR A 108 -17.35 1.43 5.81
CA THR A 108 -17.79 0.36 6.72
C THR A 108 -17.44 -0.98 6.11
N GLY A 109 -16.98 -1.92 6.95
CA GLY A 109 -16.65 -3.28 6.56
C GLY A 109 -17.68 -4.26 7.10
N ARG A 110 -18.07 -5.25 6.30
CA ARG A 110 -18.92 -6.36 6.74
C ARG A 110 -18.47 -7.66 6.10
N ILE A 111 -18.61 -8.76 6.82
CA ILE A 111 -18.42 -10.09 6.24
C ILE A 111 -19.53 -10.43 5.24
N THR A 112 -19.21 -11.22 4.23
CA THR A 112 -20.16 -11.78 3.27
C THR A 112 -20.53 -13.23 3.63
N GLN A 113 -21.57 -13.77 2.99
CA GLN A 113 -22.02 -15.15 3.24
C GLN A 113 -20.98 -16.20 2.82
N ASP A 114 -20.17 -15.88 1.83
CA ASP A 114 -19.07 -16.68 1.29
C ASP A 114 -17.74 -16.43 2.03
N HIS A 115 -17.77 -15.84 3.23
CA HIS A 115 -16.59 -15.63 4.08
C HIS A 115 -15.55 -14.65 3.49
N GLY A 116 -16.00 -13.73 2.64
CA GLY A 116 -15.23 -12.59 2.15
C GLY A 116 -15.56 -11.29 2.90
N ILE A 117 -15.03 -10.17 2.41
CA ILE A 117 -15.24 -8.84 3.00
C ILE A 117 -15.91 -7.93 1.98
N ARG A 118 -16.98 -7.25 2.42
CA ARG A 118 -17.62 -6.16 1.69
C ARG A 118 -17.35 -4.83 2.40
N LEU A 119 -16.79 -3.88 1.66
CA LEU A 119 -16.53 -2.52 2.10
C LEU A 119 -17.49 -1.57 1.38
N THR A 120 -18.15 -0.69 2.13
CA THR A 120 -19.07 0.30 1.56
C THR A 120 -18.87 1.69 2.14
N ARG A 121 -19.19 2.73 1.34
CA ARG A 121 -19.36 4.12 1.81
C ARG A 121 -20.40 4.85 0.97
N MET A 122 -20.92 5.96 1.48
CA MET A 122 -21.74 6.89 0.71
C MET A 122 -20.91 8.09 0.26
N LEU A 123 -20.77 8.27 -1.06
CA LEU A 123 -20.05 9.39 -1.64
C LEU A 123 -20.98 10.20 -2.53
N ARG A 124 -21.32 11.42 -2.09
CA ARG A 124 -22.21 12.34 -2.84
C ARG A 124 -23.55 11.71 -3.24
N GLY A 125 -24.13 10.90 -2.35
CA GLY A 125 -25.40 10.21 -2.59
C GLY A 125 -25.29 8.90 -3.39
N VAL A 126 -24.07 8.48 -3.76
CA VAL A 126 -23.82 7.21 -4.45
C VAL A 126 -23.17 6.24 -3.47
N GLU A 127 -23.71 5.02 -3.38
CA GLU A 127 -23.07 3.94 -2.62
C GLU A 127 -21.89 3.39 -3.42
N GLU A 128 -20.70 3.46 -2.84
CA GLU A 128 -19.53 2.77 -3.35
C GLU A 128 -19.41 1.42 -2.66
N VAL A 129 -19.20 0.35 -3.43
CA VAL A 129 -19.03 -1.01 -2.92
C VAL A 129 -17.74 -1.61 -3.44
N ARG A 130 -16.97 -2.24 -2.56
CA ARG A 130 -15.76 -3.02 -2.85
C ARG A 130 -15.83 -4.36 -2.15
N THR A 131 -15.41 -5.41 -2.84
CA THR A 131 -15.36 -6.77 -2.29
C THR A 131 -13.93 -7.29 -2.34
N LEU A 132 -13.52 -7.95 -1.26
CA LEU A 132 -12.25 -8.64 -1.09
C LEU A 132 -12.53 -10.12 -0.82
#